data_AF-A0A830GXD6-F1
#
_entry.id   AF-A0A830GXD6-F1
#
_cell.length_a   1.000
_cell.length_b   1.000
_cell.length_c   1.000
_cell.angle_alpha   90.00
_cell.angle_beta   90.00
_cell.angle_gamma   90.00
#
_symmetry.space_group_name_H-M   'P 1'
#
loop_
_entity.id
_entity.type
_entity.pdbx_description
1 polymer ?
#
loop_
_entity_poly.entity_id
_entity_poly.type
_entity_poly.pdbx_seq_one_letter_code
_entity_poly.pdbx_strand_id
1 'polypeptide(L)'
;MSNEIDIESIEGQLRQVQRSVASLSNELASVNKLLEETKESIKSLENTIQAGSKVSVTDLLRELAYLETGLLAYRDQISRASNQLSELVAQLSTTANEFNEIKVMMFSSLDEMRNGIAAYEKTIKDTLMLVQETQLELLSRIRKVEDGLELLKSYIMEHQKQQK
;
A
#
# COMPACT_ATOMS: atom_id res chain seq x y z
N MET A 1 -20.41 -0.31 2.69
CA MET A 1 -19.62 -1.28 1.90
C MET A 1 -18.26 -1.33 2.56
N SER A 2 -17.86 -2.47 3.09
CA SER A 2 -16.56 -2.63 3.73
C SER A 2 -15.52 -2.69 2.62
N ASN A 3 -14.79 -1.59 2.39
CA ASN A 3 -13.59 -1.60 1.56
C ASN A 3 -12.48 -2.17 2.43
N GLU A 4 -12.50 -3.49 2.60
CA GLU A 4 -11.42 -4.21 3.25
C GLU A 4 -10.18 -4.01 2.39
N ILE A 5 -9.18 -3.36 2.97
CA ILE A 5 -7.91 -3.07 2.33
C ILE A 5 -7.24 -4.42 2.05
N ASP A 6 -7.22 -4.82 0.78
CA ASP A 6 -6.69 -6.12 0.38
C ASP A 6 -5.16 -6.01 0.19
N ILE A 7 -4.43 -5.90 1.31
CA ILE A 7 -2.96 -5.96 1.33
C ILE A 7 -2.47 -7.23 0.64
N GLU A 8 -3.21 -8.34 0.73
CA GLU A 8 -2.88 -9.58 0.05
C GLU A 8 -2.92 -9.42 -1.47
N SER A 9 -3.87 -8.64 -2.01
CA SER A 9 -3.92 -8.29 -3.44
C SER A 9 -2.64 -7.56 -3.88
N ILE A 10 -2.21 -6.51 -3.16
CA ILE A 10 -0.99 -5.76 -3.50
C ILE A 10 0.26 -6.64 -3.39
N GLU A 11 0.37 -7.46 -2.34
CA GLU A 11 1.45 -8.42 -2.22
C GLU A 11 1.46 -9.41 -3.40
N GLY A 12 0.28 -9.84 -3.85
CA GLY A 12 0.10 -10.68 -5.03
C GLY A 12 0.60 -10.02 -6.31
N GLN A 13 0.23 -8.75 -6.53
CA GLN A 13 0.69 -7.96 -7.67
C GLN A 13 2.21 -7.73 -7.62
N LEU A 14 2.77 -7.44 -6.45
CA LEU A 14 4.21 -7.25 -6.28
C LEU A 14 4.99 -8.52 -6.64
N ARG A 15 4.50 -9.69 -6.20
CA ARG A 15 5.07 -11.00 -6.57
C ARG A 15 4.97 -11.25 -8.08
N GLN A 16 3.89 -10.81 -8.72
CA GLN A 16 3.73 -10.90 -10.17
C GLN A 16 4.76 -10.03 -10.90
N VAL A 17 4.94 -8.77 -10.49
CA VAL A 17 5.98 -7.88 -11.02
C VAL A 17 7.37 -8.52 -10.87
N GLN A 18 7.69 -9.08 -9.70
CA GLN A 18 8.96 -9.77 -9.47
C GLN A 18 9.19 -10.93 -10.45
N ARG A 19 8.16 -11.76 -10.71
CA ARG A 19 8.22 -12.84 -11.70
C ARG A 19 8.44 -12.30 -13.11
N SER A 20 7.76 -11.23 -13.49
CA SER A 20 7.93 -10.60 -14.80
C SER A 20 9.34 -10.01 -15.00
N VAL A 21 9.92 -9.37 -13.97
CA VAL A 21 11.32 -8.88 -14.01
C VAL A 21 12.31 -10.03 -14.20
N ALA A 22 12.11 -11.14 -13.51
CA ALA A 22 12.96 -12.33 -13.66
C ALA A 22 12.85 -12.91 -15.09
N SER A 23 11.63 -12.96 -15.65
CA SER A 23 11.40 -13.41 -17.03
C SER A 23 12.14 -12.53 -18.04
N LEU A 24 11.97 -11.20 -17.95
CA LEU A 24 12.66 -10.23 -18.81
C LEU A 24 14.19 -10.36 -18.73
N SER A 25 14.73 -10.63 -17.54
CA SER A 25 16.17 -10.83 -17.35
C SER A 25 16.68 -12.07 -18.10
N ASN A 26 15.90 -13.15 -18.12
CA ASN A 26 16.23 -14.36 -18.87
C ASN A 26 16.12 -14.15 -20.39
N GLU A 27 15.11 -13.39 -20.84
CA GLU A 27 15.00 -13.02 -22.26
C GLU A 27 16.19 -12.17 -22.71
N LEU A 28 16.59 -11.16 -21.91
CA LEU A 28 17.76 -10.33 -22.19
C LEU A 28 19.06 -11.15 -22.29
N ALA A 29 19.25 -12.14 -21.41
CA ALA A 29 20.39 -13.04 -21.47
C ALA A 29 20.39 -13.88 -22.77
N SER A 30 19.21 -14.32 -23.22
CA SER A 30 19.05 -15.08 -24.46
C SER A 30 19.34 -14.24 -25.70
N VAL A 31 18.86 -12.98 -25.70
CA VAL A 31 19.14 -11.97 -26.73
C VAL A 31 20.63 -11.71 -26.86
N ASN A 32 21.33 -11.53 -25.72
CA ASN A 32 22.79 -11.34 -25.71
C ASN A 32 23.54 -12.55 -26.29
N LYS A 33 23.08 -13.77 -25.99
CA LYS A 33 23.69 -14.98 -26.55
C LYS A 33 23.56 -15.04 -28.08
N LEU A 34 22.36 -14.79 -28.62
CA LEU A 34 22.14 -14.76 -30.08
C LEU A 34 22.97 -13.66 -30.77
N LEU A 35 23.16 -12.52 -30.11
CA LEU A 35 24.00 -11.45 -30.63
C LEU A 35 25.45 -11.90 -30.79
N GLU A 36 26.01 -12.60 -29.80
CA GLU A 36 27.38 -13.12 -29.89
C GLU A 36 27.49 -14.22 -30.98
N GLU A 37 26.54 -15.14 -31.08
CA GLU A 37 26.50 -16.16 -32.15
C GLU A 37 26.43 -15.52 -33.55
N THR A 38 25.68 -14.42 -33.68
CA THR A 38 25.60 -13.64 -34.92
C THR A 38 26.94 -12.96 -35.24
N LYS A 39 27.62 -12.37 -34.25
CA LYS A 39 28.95 -11.77 -34.43
C LYS A 39 29.99 -12.81 -34.86
N GLU A 40 29.95 -14.01 -34.29
CA GLU A 40 30.83 -15.12 -34.70
C GLU A 40 30.55 -15.53 -36.15
N SER A 41 29.27 -15.63 -36.53
CA SER A 41 28.85 -15.93 -37.90
C SER A 41 29.32 -14.86 -38.90
N ILE A 42 29.21 -13.57 -38.55
CA ILE A 42 29.75 -12.47 -39.38
C ILE A 42 31.26 -12.59 -39.56
N LYS A 43 32.01 -12.86 -38.49
CA LYS A 43 33.47 -13.06 -38.57
C LYS A 43 33.85 -14.26 -39.44
N SER A 44 33.10 -15.36 -39.34
CA SER A 44 33.27 -16.52 -40.21
C SER A 44 33.12 -16.11 -41.68
N LEU A 45 32.07 -15.34 -41.98
CA LEU A 45 31.77 -14.86 -43.32
C LEU A 45 32.83 -13.89 -43.86
N GLU A 46 33.32 -12.97 -43.02
CA GLU A 46 34.44 -12.10 -43.35
C GLU A 46 35.72 -12.90 -43.69
N ASN A 47 36.07 -13.90 -42.87
CA ASN A 47 37.23 -14.77 -43.10
C ASN A 47 37.07 -15.58 -44.39
N THR A 48 35.88 -16.10 -44.62
CA THR A 48 35.49 -16.86 -45.81
C THR A 48 35.63 -16.00 -47.08
N ILE A 49 35.17 -14.76 -47.06
CA ILE A 49 35.36 -13.80 -48.16
C ILE A 49 36.85 -13.47 -48.37
N GLN A 50 37.59 -13.22 -47.28
CA GLN A 50 39.03 -12.91 -47.34
C GLN A 50 39.88 -14.07 -47.88
N ALA A 51 39.45 -15.32 -47.68
CA ALA A 51 40.15 -16.51 -48.18
C ALA A 51 40.15 -16.61 -49.73
N GLY A 52 39.36 -15.79 -50.44
CA GLY A 52 39.37 -15.72 -51.89
C GLY A 52 38.90 -17.01 -52.56
N SER A 53 39.34 -17.25 -53.80
CA SER A 53 38.83 -18.23 -54.81
C SER A 53 38.74 -19.72 -54.42
N LYS A 54 38.83 -20.08 -53.13
CA LYS A 54 38.63 -21.42 -52.58
C LYS A 54 37.25 -21.64 -51.95
N VAL A 55 36.42 -20.61 -51.80
CA VAL A 55 35.09 -20.72 -51.18
C VAL A 55 34.00 -20.76 -52.25
N SER A 56 33.07 -21.70 -52.14
CA SER A 56 31.93 -21.77 -53.06
C SER A 56 30.88 -20.70 -52.72
N VAL A 57 30.20 -20.17 -53.75
CA VAL A 57 29.04 -19.26 -53.58
C VAL A 57 27.96 -19.90 -52.69
N THR A 58 27.86 -21.23 -52.72
CA THR A 58 26.93 -21.99 -51.88
C THR A 58 27.22 -21.86 -50.39
N ASP A 59 28.51 -21.82 -50.00
CA ASP A 59 28.91 -21.65 -48.59
C ASP A 59 28.57 -20.24 -48.09
N LEU A 60 28.82 -19.22 -48.91
CA LEU A 60 28.44 -17.83 -48.61
C LEU A 60 26.92 -17.67 -48.48
N LEU A 61 26.14 -18.27 -49.39
CA LEU A 61 24.68 -18.26 -49.31
C LEU A 61 24.16 -18.98 -48.06
N ARG A 62 24.82 -20.06 -47.64
CA ARG A 62 24.47 -20.78 -46.42
C ARG A 62 24.74 -19.95 -45.17
N GLU A 63 25.90 -19.29 -45.07
CA GLU A 63 26.18 -18.41 -43.94
C GLU A 63 25.25 -17.19 -43.91
N LEU A 64 24.91 -16.60 -45.06
CA LEU A 64 23.90 -15.55 -45.16
C LEU A 64 22.52 -16.00 -44.65
N ALA A 65 22.09 -17.21 -45.01
CA ALA A 65 20.82 -17.77 -44.53
C ALA A 65 20.83 -18.00 -43.01
N TYR A 66 21.97 -18.41 -42.43
CA TYR A 66 22.12 -18.51 -40.98
C TYR A 66 22.02 -17.13 -40.30
N LEU A 67 22.69 -16.11 -40.85
CA LEU A 67 22.59 -14.74 -40.34
C LEU A 67 21.17 -14.19 -40.42
N GLU A 68 20.49 -14.40 -41.54
CA GLU A 68 19.09 -13.97 -41.71
C GLU A 68 18.18 -14.62 -40.68
N THR A 69 18.34 -15.93 -40.46
CA THR A 69 17.57 -16.67 -39.45
C THR A 69 17.87 -16.17 -38.03
N GLY A 70 19.14 -15.91 -37.70
CA GLY A 70 19.55 -15.35 -36.42
C GLY A 70 18.99 -13.96 -36.16
N LEU A 71 19.01 -13.08 -37.16
CA LEU A 71 18.44 -11.73 -37.09
C LEU A 71 16.93 -11.74 -36.92
N LEU A 72 16.22 -12.66 -37.60
CA LEU A 72 14.78 -12.84 -37.41
C LEU A 72 14.45 -13.29 -35.97
N ALA A 73 15.19 -14.27 -35.44
CA ALA A 73 15.02 -14.72 -34.07
C ALA A 73 15.28 -13.60 -33.05
N TYR A 74 16.34 -12.79 -33.29
CA TYR A 74 16.67 -11.63 -32.46
C TYR A 74 15.54 -10.58 -32.48
N ARG A 75 14.99 -10.27 -33.66
CA ARG A 75 13.86 -9.36 -33.83
C ARG A 75 12.63 -9.83 -33.03
N ASP A 76 12.31 -11.11 -33.12
CA ASP A 76 11.15 -11.67 -32.43
C ASP A 76 11.32 -11.66 -30.91
N GLN A 77 12.53 -11.92 -30.41
CA GLN A 77 12.83 -11.80 -28.97
C GLN A 77 12.73 -10.35 -28.47
N ILE A 78 13.26 -9.37 -29.22
CA ILE A 78 13.09 -7.95 -28.87
C ILE A 78 11.62 -7.57 -28.80
N SER A 79 10.81 -8.03 -29.76
CA SER A 79 9.37 -7.77 -29.78
C SER A 79 8.67 -8.33 -28.53
N ARG A 80 9.01 -9.56 -28.13
CA ARG A 80 8.48 -10.17 -26.89
C ARG A 80 8.89 -9.41 -25.65
N ALA A 81 10.17 -9.07 -25.52
CA ALA A 81 10.68 -8.29 -24.39
C ALA A 81 10.01 -6.92 -24.31
N SER A 82 9.78 -6.26 -25.45
CA SER A 82 9.06 -4.98 -25.51
C SER A 82 7.62 -5.09 -25.03
N ASN A 83 6.91 -6.17 -25.40
CA ASN A 83 5.54 -6.41 -24.95
C ASN A 83 5.51 -6.69 -23.44
N GLN A 84 6.40 -7.56 -22.94
CA GLN A 84 6.54 -7.84 -21.51
C GLN A 84 6.86 -6.58 -20.69
N LEU A 85 7.73 -5.71 -21.20
CA LEU A 85 8.05 -4.44 -20.56
C LEU A 85 6.81 -3.52 -20.49
N SER A 86 6.02 -3.46 -21.57
CA SER A 86 4.79 -2.69 -21.61
C SER A 86 3.76 -3.20 -20.59
N GLU A 87 3.61 -4.52 -20.48
CA GLU A 87 2.77 -5.15 -19.45
C GLU A 87 3.25 -4.86 -18.03
N LEU A 88 4.57 -4.90 -17.80
CA LEU A 88 5.17 -4.58 -16.50
C LEU A 88 4.92 -3.13 -16.11
N VAL A 89 5.05 -2.19 -17.04
CA VAL A 89 4.75 -0.77 -16.82
C VAL A 89 3.27 -0.59 -16.45
N ALA A 90 2.36 -1.29 -17.14
CA ALA A 90 0.94 -1.25 -16.82
C ALA A 90 0.65 -1.81 -15.41
N GLN A 91 1.22 -2.97 -15.07
CA GLN A 91 1.09 -3.57 -13.73
C GLN A 91 1.61 -2.63 -12.64
N LEU A 92 2.79 -2.02 -12.84
CA LEU A 92 3.37 -1.07 -11.88
C LEU A 92 2.47 0.16 -11.68
N SER A 93 1.88 0.68 -12.76
CA SER A 93 0.94 1.79 -12.68
C SER A 93 -0.31 1.43 -11.87
N THR A 94 -0.86 0.23 -12.06
CA THR A 94 -2.01 -0.25 -11.30
C THR A 94 -1.67 -0.36 -9.82
N THR A 95 -0.57 -1.03 -9.47
CA THR A 95 -0.13 -1.18 -8.08
C THR A 95 0.14 0.17 -7.42
N ALA A 96 0.71 1.13 -8.15
CA ALA A 96 0.94 2.49 -7.62
C ALA A 96 -0.38 3.23 -7.32
N ASN A 97 -1.40 3.07 -8.16
CA ASN A 97 -2.72 3.66 -7.94
C ASN A 97 -3.41 3.03 -6.72
N GLU A 98 -3.43 1.70 -6.63
CA GLU A 98 -4.02 0.97 -5.50
C GLU A 98 -3.35 1.36 -4.17
N PHE A 99 -2.02 1.47 -4.17
CA PHE A 99 -1.28 1.96 -2.99
C PHE A 99 -1.71 3.37 -2.58
N ASN A 100 -1.89 4.27 -3.54
CA ASN A 100 -2.31 5.64 -3.26
C ASN A 100 -3.75 5.71 -2.72
N GLU A 101 -4.65 4.87 -3.23
CA GLU A 101 -6.02 4.76 -2.72
C GLU A 101 -6.06 4.30 -1.26
N ILE A 102 -5.27 3.27 -0.92
CA ILE A 102 -5.13 2.79 0.47
C ILE A 102 -4.61 3.90 1.37
N LYS A 103 -3.57 4.61 0.92
CA LYS A 103 -3.00 5.73 1.68
C LYS A 103 -4.06 6.80 1.98
N VAL A 104 -4.88 7.17 1.01
CA VAL A 104 -5.97 8.15 1.19
C VAL A 104 -7.01 7.63 2.18
N MET A 105 -7.45 6.37 2.04
CA MET A 105 -8.42 5.76 2.96
C MET A 105 -7.90 5.71 4.41
N MET A 106 -6.62 5.36 4.60
CA MET A 106 -5.99 5.34 5.92
C MET A 106 -5.98 6.73 6.57
N PHE A 107 -5.61 7.78 5.83
CA PHE A 107 -5.61 9.13 6.39
C PHE A 107 -7.03 9.62 6.72
N SER A 108 -8.02 9.33 5.87
CA SER A 108 -9.42 9.65 6.16
C SER A 108 -9.89 8.97 7.46
N SER A 109 -9.60 7.68 7.61
CA SER A 109 -9.95 6.92 8.81
C SER A 109 -9.27 7.47 10.08
N LEU A 110 -7.99 7.85 9.99
CA LEU A 110 -7.28 8.50 11.09
C LEU A 110 -7.90 9.85 11.47
N ASP A 111 -8.30 10.66 10.50
CA ASP A 111 -8.97 11.95 10.76
C ASP A 111 -10.34 11.75 11.40
N GLU A 112 -11.11 10.76 10.95
CA GLU A 112 -12.39 10.37 11.57
C GLU A 112 -12.19 9.94 13.03
N MET A 113 -11.21 9.07 13.29
CA MET A 113 -10.87 8.64 14.65
C MET A 113 -10.45 9.81 15.53
N ARG A 114 -9.60 10.70 15.01
CA ARG A 114 -9.15 11.91 15.73
C ARG A 114 -10.33 12.81 16.10
N ASN A 115 -11.24 13.04 15.17
CA ASN A 115 -12.44 13.83 15.40
C ASN A 115 -13.37 13.16 16.42
N GLY A 116 -13.51 11.83 16.36
CA GLY A 116 -14.25 11.04 17.33
C GLY A 116 -13.66 11.17 18.75
N ILE A 117 -12.33 11.07 18.90
CA ILE A 117 -11.64 11.26 20.17
C ILE A 117 -11.93 12.65 20.72
N ALA A 118 -11.78 13.71 19.92
CA ALA A 118 -12.05 15.08 20.35
C ALA A 118 -13.51 15.27 20.82
N ALA A 119 -14.47 14.63 20.14
CA ALA A 119 -15.87 14.65 20.54
C ALA A 119 -16.11 13.93 21.88
N TYR A 120 -15.46 12.78 22.11
CA TYR A 120 -15.52 12.07 23.38
C TYR A 120 -14.87 12.87 24.51
N GLU A 121 -13.70 13.48 24.29
CA GLU A 121 -13.03 14.35 25.26
C GLU A 121 -13.94 15.50 25.70
N LYS A 122 -14.62 16.14 24.74
CA LYS A 122 -15.61 17.18 25.04
C LYS A 122 -16.75 16.64 25.89
N THR A 123 -17.34 15.51 25.50
CA THR A 123 -18.45 14.89 26.23
C THR A 123 -18.07 14.51 27.66
N ILE A 124 -16.87 13.99 27.87
CA ILE A 124 -16.31 13.68 29.19
C ILE A 124 -16.19 14.95 30.02
N LYS A 125 -15.65 16.02 29.44
CA LYS A 125 -15.51 17.32 30.13
C LYS A 125 -16.87 17.89 30.55
N ASP A 126 -17.84 17.88 29.64
CA ASP A 126 -19.20 18.37 29.91
C ASP A 126 -19.88 17.55 31.01
N THR A 127 -19.73 16.22 30.98
CA THR A 127 -20.26 15.32 32.01
C THR A 127 -19.58 15.55 33.37
N LEU A 128 -18.27 15.77 33.40
CA LEU A 128 -17.55 16.09 34.65
C LEU A 128 -18.05 17.39 35.28
N MET A 129 -18.32 18.42 34.48
CA MET A 129 -18.90 19.67 34.99
C MET A 129 -20.29 19.45 35.59
N LEU A 130 -21.17 18.71 34.90
CA LEU A 130 -22.51 18.37 35.42
C LEU A 130 -22.45 17.59 36.73
N VAL A 131 -21.51 16.65 36.86
CA VAL A 131 -21.29 15.90 38.11
C VAL A 131 -20.87 16.85 39.24
N GLN A 132 -19.95 17.79 38.98
CA GLN A 132 -19.52 18.78 39.96
C GLN A 132 -20.65 19.71 40.39
N GLU A 133 -21.46 20.19 39.45
CA GLU A 133 -22.65 21.02 39.73
C GLU A 133 -23.66 20.26 40.61
N THR A 134 -23.95 19.01 40.25
CA THR A 134 -24.87 18.15 41.01
C THR A 134 -24.35 17.88 42.42
N GLN A 135 -23.04 17.66 42.59
CA GLN A 135 -22.42 17.48 43.91
C GLN A 135 -22.58 18.73 44.79
N LEU A 136 -22.35 19.93 44.23
CA LEU A 136 -22.54 21.19 44.95
C LEU A 136 -24.01 21.40 45.38
N GLU A 137 -24.95 21.08 44.49
CA GLU A 137 -26.38 21.19 44.80
C GLU A 137 -26.78 20.22 45.93
N LEU A 138 -26.34 18.96 45.87
CA LEU A 138 -26.61 17.97 46.91
C LEU A 138 -26.03 18.39 48.26
N LEU A 139 -24.80 18.90 48.30
CA LEU A 139 -24.20 19.44 49.53
C LEU A 139 -25.02 20.59 50.11
N SER A 140 -25.51 21.50 49.26
CA SER A 140 -26.39 22.59 49.71
C SER A 140 -27.71 22.07 50.30
N ARG A 141 -28.33 21.07 49.66
CA ARG A 141 -29.56 20.45 50.14
C ARG A 141 -29.36 19.73 51.48
N ILE A 142 -28.25 19.00 51.63
CA ILE A 142 -27.89 18.32 52.89
C ILE A 142 -27.78 19.33 54.03
N ARG A 143 -27.04 20.43 53.84
CA ARG A 143 -26.91 21.47 54.87
C ARG A 143 -28.26 22.04 55.31
N LYS A 144 -29.17 22.30 54.36
CA LYS A 144 -30.52 22.79 54.69
C LYS A 144 -31.32 21.78 55.53
N VAL A 145 -31.16 20.49 55.26
CA VAL A 145 -31.79 19.42 56.06
C VAL A 145 -31.16 19.35 57.45
N GLU A 146 -29.84 19.44 57.55
CA GLU A 146 -29.11 19.47 58.84
C GLU A 146 -29.56 20.66 59.70
N ASP A 147 -29.62 21.86 59.13
CA ASP A 147 -30.11 23.07 59.80
C ASP A 147 -31.55 22.90 60.29
N GLY A 148 -32.43 22.35 59.44
CA GLY A 148 -33.82 22.09 59.79
C GLY A 148 -33.99 21.08 60.93
N LEU A 149 -33.17 20.03 60.95
CA LEU A 149 -33.15 19.04 62.04
C LEU A 149 -32.68 19.65 63.36
N GLU A 150 -31.66 20.51 63.34
CA GLU A 150 -31.17 21.18 64.55
C GLU A 150 -32.21 22.16 65.13
N LEU A 151 -32.96 22.86 64.26
CA LEU A 151 -34.10 23.68 64.67
C LEU A 151 -35.22 22.84 65.29
N LEU A 152 -35.60 21.72 64.67
CA LEU A 152 -36.63 20.82 65.19
C LEU A 152 -36.24 20.25 66.57
N LYS A 153 -34.98 19.81 66.70
CA LYS A 153 -34.42 19.30 67.96
C LYS A 153 -34.47 20.37 69.05
N SER A 154 -34.07 21.61 68.71
CA SER A 154 -34.14 22.74 69.64
C SER A 154 -35.57 23.01 70.12
N TYR A 155 -36.54 23.02 69.20
CA TYR A 155 -37.96 23.19 69.49
C TYR A 155 -38.51 22.10 70.43
N ILE A 156 -38.18 20.84 70.16
CA ILE A 156 -38.59 19.71 71.01
C ILE A 156 -38.03 19.87 72.42
N MET A 157 -36.74 20.21 72.56
CA MET A 157 -36.12 20.42 73.86
C MET A 157 -36.76 21.56 74.65
N GLU A 158 -37.13 22.66 73.99
CA GLU A 158 -37.79 23.80 74.62
C GLU A 158 -39.20 23.44 75.09
N HIS A 159 -39.99 22.74 74.28
CA HIS A 159 -41.33 22.28 74.67
C HIS A 159 -41.30 21.25 75.80
N GLN A 160 -40.31 20.35 75.83
CA GLN A 160 -40.14 19.42 76.95
C GLN A 160 -39.80 20.11 78.27
N LYS A 161 -39.09 21.25 78.23
CA LYS A 161 -38.81 22.06 79.42
C LYS A 161 -40.05 22.79 79.94
N GLN A 162 -40.99 23.18 79.08
CA GLN A 162 -42.22 23.88 79.46
C GLN A 162 -43.30 22.95 80.07
N GLN A 163 -43.15 21.63 79.92
CA GLN A 163 -44.09 20.61 80.43
C GLN A 163 -43.65 19.97 81.77
N LYS A 164 -42.52 20.40 82.34
CA LYS A 164 -42.00 19.96 83.65
C LYS A 164 -42.10 21.10 84.65
#